data_AF-A0A3S1AUF9-F1
#
_entry.id   AF-A0A3S1AUF9-F1
#
_cell.length_a   1.000
_cell.length_b   1.000
_cell.length_c   1.000
_cell.angle_alpha   90.00
_cell.angle_beta   90.00
_cell.angle_gamma   90.00
#
_symmetry.space_group_name_H-M   'P 1'
#
loop_
_entity.id
_entity.type
_entity.pdbx_description
1 polymer ?
#
loop_
_entity_poly.entity_id
_entity_poly.type
_entity_poly.pdbx_seq_one_letter_code
_entity_poly.pdbx_strand_id
1 'polypeptide(L)'
;MDPSMLPKTESLKDTLERLLPCWYDQIAPALKENKRVLLVGHGSSVRALIKFLEAMPEETFIDLEVPQAIPLVYKLDDDLRPLKKYYLGTAEELDAGLAKVAARGRAKLHV
;
A
#
# COMPACT_ATOMS: atom_id res chain seq x y z
N MET A 1 5.55 -18.63 -15.93
CA MET A 1 5.65 -18.80 -14.47
C MET A 1 5.07 -20.16 -14.14
N ASP A 2 5.76 -20.97 -13.32
CA ASP A 2 5.25 -22.28 -12.90
C ASP A 2 4.11 -22.07 -11.88
N PRO A 3 2.89 -22.61 -12.12
CA PRO A 3 1.77 -22.48 -11.18
C PRO A 3 2.06 -23.02 -9.78
N SER A 4 2.98 -23.98 -9.63
CA SER A 4 3.38 -24.52 -8.32
C SER A 4 4.10 -23.51 -7.43
N MET A 5 4.62 -22.43 -8.03
CA MET A 5 5.30 -21.34 -7.33
C MET A 5 4.33 -20.25 -6.83
N LEU A 6 3.05 -20.31 -7.20
CA LEU A 6 2.05 -19.33 -6.75
C LEU A 6 1.57 -19.66 -5.33
N PRO A 7 1.47 -18.65 -4.45
CA PRO A 7 0.94 -18.87 -3.11
C PRO A 7 -0.54 -19.25 -3.20
N LYS A 8 -0.94 -20.26 -2.43
CA LYS A 8 -2.37 -20.65 -2.30
C LYS A 8 -3.14 -19.69 -1.39
N THR A 9 -2.44 -19.13 -0.42
CA THR A 9 -2.90 -18.11 0.52
C THR A 9 -1.69 -17.24 0.86
N GLU A 10 -1.93 -16.01 1.27
CA GLU A 10 -0.86 -15.13 1.74
C GLU A 10 -1.29 -14.37 2.99
N SER A 11 -0.39 -14.31 3.96
CA SER A 11 -0.39 -13.26 4.96
C SER A 11 0.13 -11.96 4.34
N LEU A 12 -0.04 -10.84 5.03
CA LEU A 12 0.54 -9.59 4.56
C LEU A 12 2.07 -9.62 4.53
N LYS A 13 2.70 -10.37 5.44
CA LYS A 13 4.14 -10.58 5.43
C LYS A 13 4.56 -11.21 4.11
N ASP A 14 3.87 -12.29 3.70
CA ASP A 14 4.14 -12.96 2.42
C ASP A 14 3.90 -12.01 1.24
N THR A 15 2.85 -11.17 1.31
CA THR A 15 2.58 -10.13 0.32
C THR A 15 3.74 -9.15 0.19
N LEU A 16 4.33 -8.71 1.30
CA LEU A 16 5.49 -7.83 1.29
C LEU A 16 6.71 -8.54 0.69
N GLU A 17 7.00 -9.76 1.15
CA GLU A 17 8.15 -10.54 0.67
C GLU A 17 8.15 -10.71 -0.85
N ARG A 18 6.99 -11.01 -1.47
CA ARG A 18 6.89 -11.09 -2.93
C ARG A 18 6.87 -9.73 -3.64
N LEU A 19 6.57 -8.64 -2.94
CA LEU A 19 6.55 -7.28 -3.50
C LEU A 19 7.96 -6.67 -3.54
N LEU A 20 8.83 -7.02 -2.58
CA LEU A 20 10.19 -6.48 -2.48
C LEU A 20 11.03 -6.69 -3.76
N PRO A 21 11.01 -7.83 -4.46
CA PRO A 21 11.70 -7.95 -5.75
C PRO A 21 11.24 -6.92 -6.78
N CYS A 22 9.93 -6.69 -6.91
CA CYS A 22 9.40 -5.66 -7.80
C CYS A 22 9.88 -4.25 -7.39
N TRP A 23 9.96 -3.99 -6.07
CA TRP A 23 10.52 -2.74 -5.56
C TRP A 23 11.98 -2.56 -5.96
N TYR A 24 12.85 -3.51 -5.63
CA TYR A 24 14.30 -3.37 -5.84
C TYR A 24 14.72 -3.47 -7.30
N ASP A 25 14.03 -4.27 -8.11
CA ASP A 25 14.43 -4.53 -9.49
C ASP A 25 13.86 -3.51 -10.48
N GLN A 26 12.73 -2.85 -10.15
CA GLN A 26 12.01 -1.99 -11.09
C GLN A 26 11.69 -0.61 -10.52
N ILE A 27 11.02 -0.55 -9.36
CA ILE A 27 10.47 0.71 -8.84
C ILE A 27 11.58 1.62 -8.33
N ALA A 28 12.45 1.14 -7.44
CA ALA A 28 13.54 1.92 -6.86
C ALA A 28 14.55 2.40 -7.91
N PRO A 29 15.01 1.57 -8.88
CA PRO A 29 15.84 2.05 -9.98
C PRO A 29 15.17 3.14 -10.80
N ALA A 30 13.88 2.98 -11.17
CA ALA A 30 13.17 4.00 -11.93
C ALA A 30 13.06 5.33 -11.17
N LEU A 31 12.81 5.29 -9.85
CA LEU A 31 12.79 6.48 -9.01
C LEU A 31 14.16 7.16 -8.94
N LYS A 32 15.26 6.39 -8.83
CA LYS A 32 16.64 6.91 -8.84
C LYS A 32 17.04 7.51 -10.19
N GLU A 33 16.41 7.08 -11.28
CA GLU A 33 16.52 7.71 -12.60
C GLU A 33 15.63 8.96 -12.75
N ASN A 34 15.08 9.49 -11.66
CA ASN A 34 14.16 10.64 -11.63
C ASN A 34 12.87 10.43 -12.44
N LYS A 35 12.43 9.18 -12.65
CA LYS A 35 11.14 8.90 -13.29
C LYS A 35 10.01 9.07 -12.28
N ARG A 36 8.87 9.54 -12.77
CA ARG A 36 7.61 9.54 -12.00
C ARG A 36 6.94 8.18 -12.14
N VAL A 37 6.80 7.46 -11.04
CA VAL A 37 6.20 6.12 -11.01
C VAL A 37 4.76 6.20 -10.51
N LEU A 38 3.82 5.63 -11.26
CA LEU A 38 2.45 5.37 -10.83
C LEU A 38 2.31 3.89 -10.49
N LEU A 39 1.93 3.60 -9.25
CA LEU A 39 1.66 2.23 -8.79
C LEU A 39 0.16 2.03 -8.66
N VAL A 40 -0.35 0.97 -9.29
CA VAL A 40 -1.76 0.57 -9.21
C VAL A 40 -1.80 -0.86 -8.67
N GLY A 41 -2.55 -1.05 -7.59
CA GLY A 41 -2.64 -2.35 -6.92
C GLY A 41 -3.87 -2.45 -6.03
N HIS A 42 -3.91 -3.49 -5.20
CA HIS A 42 -5.01 -3.76 -4.28
C HIS A 42 -4.63 -3.47 -2.82
N GLY A 43 -5.63 -3.50 -1.93
CA GLY A 43 -5.49 -3.10 -0.53
C GLY A 43 -4.28 -3.73 0.18
N SER A 44 -4.13 -5.06 0.15
CA SER A 44 -3.02 -5.74 0.83
C SER A 44 -1.65 -5.34 0.27
N SER A 45 -1.49 -5.32 -1.06
CA SER A 45 -0.23 -4.92 -1.69
C SER A 45 0.14 -3.46 -1.44
N VAL A 46 -0.85 -2.55 -1.48
CA VAL A 46 -0.63 -1.12 -1.23
C VAL A 46 -0.27 -0.89 0.23
N ARG A 47 -1.00 -1.52 1.17
CA ARG A 47 -0.69 -1.44 2.60
C ARG A 47 0.69 -2.02 2.91
N ALA A 48 1.05 -3.16 2.33
CA ALA A 48 2.39 -3.77 2.49
C ALA A 48 3.49 -2.81 2.03
N LEU A 49 3.31 -2.15 0.88
CA LEU A 49 4.28 -1.17 0.39
C LEU A 49 4.36 0.07 1.30
N ILE A 50 3.23 0.58 1.78
CA ILE A 50 3.21 1.72 2.72
C ILE A 50 3.93 1.35 4.03
N LYS A 51 3.70 0.13 4.56
CA LYS A 51 4.42 -0.40 5.73
C LYS A 51 5.93 -0.35 5.51
N PHE A 52 6.37 -0.83 4.35
CA PHE A 52 7.78 -0.86 3.98
C PHE A 52 8.40 0.54 3.85
N LEU A 53 7.73 1.46 3.15
CA LEU A 53 8.21 2.82 2.93
C LEU A 53 8.34 3.62 4.23
N GLU A 54 7.40 3.46 5.15
CA GLU A 54 7.38 4.22 6.42
C GLU A 54 8.09 3.50 7.57
N ALA A 55 8.69 2.34 7.30
CA ALA A 55 9.31 1.49 8.33
C ALA A 55 8.39 1.25 9.55
N MET A 56 7.09 1.06 9.29
CA MET A 56 6.07 0.98 10.34
C MET A 56 6.23 -0.28 11.20
N PRO A 57 6.22 -0.15 12.54
CA PRO A 57 6.12 -1.28 13.44
C PRO A 57 4.86 -2.09 13.19
N GLU A 58 4.90 -3.37 13.56
CA GLU A 58 3.81 -4.31 13.29
C GLU A 58 2.51 -3.93 14.00
N GLU A 59 2.61 -3.34 15.19
CA GLU A 59 1.49 -2.89 16.02
C GLU A 59 0.74 -1.70 15.39
N THR A 60 1.46 -0.70 14.87
CA THR A 60 0.88 0.50 14.22
C THR A 60 0.22 0.18 12.88
N PHE A 61 0.67 -0.89 12.23
CA PHE A 61 0.22 -1.25 10.91
C PHE A 61 -1.23 -1.79 10.86
N ILE A 62 -1.70 -2.41 11.96
CA ILE A 62 -3.01 -3.07 12.01
C ILE A 62 -4.13 -2.08 11.67
N ASP A 63 -4.03 -0.86 12.18
CA ASP A 63 -5.03 0.20 12.03
C ASP A 63 -4.86 1.04 10.75
N LEU A 64 -3.90 0.69 9.88
CA LEU A 64 -3.70 1.41 8.62
C LEU A 64 -4.84 1.12 7.63
N GLU A 65 -5.78 2.05 7.54
CA GLU A 65 -6.79 2.10 6.48
C GLU A 65 -6.31 2.94 5.29
N VAL A 66 -6.54 2.44 4.07
CA VAL A 66 -6.21 3.14 2.83
C VAL A 66 -7.50 3.26 2.00
N PRO A 67 -7.98 4.48 1.72
CA PRO A 67 -9.19 4.69 0.94
C PRO A 67 -8.99 4.18 -0.49
N GLN A 68 -10.06 3.66 -1.07
CA GLN A 68 -10.02 3.12 -2.42
C GLN A 68 -10.18 4.24 -3.45
N ALA A 69 -9.44 4.14 -4.56
CA ALA A 69 -9.52 5.05 -5.71
C ALA A 69 -9.17 6.53 -5.41
N ILE A 70 -8.50 6.82 -4.29
CA ILE A 70 -7.96 8.14 -3.99
C ILE A 70 -6.43 8.05 -4.06
N PRO A 71 -5.76 8.76 -5.00
CA PRO A 71 -4.31 8.65 -5.15
C PRO A 71 -3.56 9.12 -3.90
N LEU A 72 -2.66 8.27 -3.40
CA LEU A 72 -1.73 8.61 -2.33
C LEU A 72 -0.37 8.95 -2.93
N VAL A 73 0.06 10.20 -2.75
CA VAL A 73 1.32 10.71 -3.29
C VAL A 73 2.41 10.67 -2.22
N TYR A 74 3.55 10.08 -2.59
CA TYR A 74 4.79 10.17 -1.83
C TYR A 74 5.79 11.07 -2.56
N LYS A 75 6.44 11.95 -1.79
CA LYS A 75 7.72 12.54 -2.16
C LYS A 75 8.80 11.84 -1.36
N LEU A 76 9.82 11.35 -2.03
CA LEU A 76 10.93 10.61 -1.42
C LEU A 76 12.22 11.41 -1.54
N ASP A 77 13.18 11.17 -0.65
CA ASP A 77 14.56 11.64 -0.77
C ASP A 77 15.40 10.73 -1.67
N ASP A 78 16.69 11.05 -1.81
CA ASP A 78 17.64 10.29 -2.65
C ASP A 78 17.90 8.85 -2.13
N ASP A 79 17.66 8.63 -0.83
CA ASP A 79 17.69 7.31 -0.18
C ASP A 79 16.33 6.58 -0.28
N LEU A 80 15.37 7.14 -1.03
CA LEU A 80 14.00 6.66 -1.20
C LEU A 80 13.18 6.63 0.09
N ARG A 81 13.53 7.47 1.08
CA ARG A 81 12.77 7.65 2.32
C ARG A 81 11.68 8.71 2.15
N PRO A 82 10.47 8.52 2.72
CA PRO A 82 9.39 9.51 2.64
C PRO A 82 9.76 10.87 3.25
N LEU A 83 9.68 11.93 2.43
CA LEU A 83 9.75 13.33 2.86
C LEU A 83 8.35 13.93 3.08
N LYS A 84 7.40 13.55 2.23
CA LYS A 84 6.02 14.03 2.30
C LYS A 84 5.07 12.97 1.79
N LYS A 85 3.91 12.88 2.44
CA LYS A 85 2.78 12.02 2.05
C LYS A 85 1.49 12.83 2.08
N TYR A 86 0.65 12.69 1.06
CA TYR A 86 -0.68 13.31 1.03
C TYR A 86 -1.58 12.62 0.00
N TYR A 87 -2.88 12.64 0.27
CA TYR A 87 -3.87 12.19 -0.70
C TYR A 87 -4.22 13.30 -1.70
N LEU A 88 -4.52 12.92 -2.94
CA LEU A 88 -5.10 13.80 -3.95
C LEU A 88 -6.62 13.63 -3.94
N GLY A 89 -7.33 14.58 -3.33
CA GLY A 89 -8.78 14.60 -3.24
C GLY A 89 -9.25 15.67 -2.26
N THR A 90 -10.56 15.89 -2.18
CA THR A 90 -11.15 16.75 -1.15
C THR A 90 -11.22 16.03 0.19
N ALA A 91 -11.45 16.78 1.28
CA ALA A 91 -11.65 16.19 2.60
C ALA A 91 -12.88 15.26 2.59
N GLU A 92 -13.97 15.66 1.94
CA GLU A 92 -15.20 14.86 1.86
C GLU A 92 -14.98 13.54 1.11
N GLU A 93 -14.21 13.55 0.02
CA GLU A 93 -13.87 12.32 -0.71
C GLU A 93 -13.06 11.38 0.17
N LEU A 94 -12.10 11.93 0.93
CA LEU A 94 -11.22 11.17 1.80
C LEU A 94 -11.99 10.53 2.97
N ASP A 95 -12.81 11.33 3.66
CA ASP A 95 -13.66 10.87 4.76
C ASP A 95 -14.63 9.79 4.31
N ALA A 96 -15.29 10.00 3.16
CA ALA A 96 -16.19 9.01 2.57
C ALA A 96 -15.45 7.73 2.17
N GLY A 97 -14.22 7.84 1.64
CA GLY A 97 -13.38 6.72 1.27
C GLY A 97 -12.96 5.88 2.47
N LEU A 98 -12.51 6.53 3.55
CA LEU A 98 -12.12 5.88 4.81
C LEU A 98 -13.32 5.23 5.50
N ALA A 99 -14.44 5.94 5.62
CA ALA A 99 -15.66 5.38 6.21
C ALA A 99 -16.15 4.10 5.49
N LYS A 100 -16.01 4.04 4.16
CA LYS A 100 -16.32 2.85 3.37
C LYS A 100 -15.39 1.67 3.67
N VAL A 101 -14.10 1.94 3.93
CA VAL A 101 -13.13 0.90 4.30
C VAL A 101 -13.43 0.38 5.71
N ALA A 102 -13.64 1.28 6.68
CA ALA A 102 -13.97 0.93 8.07
C ALA A 102 -15.29 0.13 8.20
N ALA A 103 -16.27 0.39 7.34
CA ALA A 103 -17.51 -0.39 7.31
C ALA A 103 -17.29 -1.83 6.81
N ARG A 104 -16.21 -2.08 6.06
CA ARG A 104 -15.90 -3.33 5.36
C ARG A 104 -15.18 -4.31 6.29
N GLY A 105 -15.91 -4.74 7.30
CA GLY A 105 -15.44 -5.62 8.38
C GLY A 105 -16.52 -5.82 9.43
N ARG A 106 -17.47 -4.87 9.49
CA ARG A 106 -18.74 -5.03 10.20
C ARG A 106 -19.68 -5.86 9.34
N ALA A 107 -19.53 -7.18 9.38
CA ALA A 107 -20.62 -8.05 8.98
C ALA A 107 -21.85 -7.66 9.83
N LYS A 108 -22.99 -7.42 9.18
CA LYS A 108 -24.28 -7.50 9.87
C LYS A 108 -24.37 -8.92 10.40
N LEU A 109 -24.09 -9.09 11.69
CA LEU A 109 -24.40 -10.30 12.43
C LEU A 109 -25.92 -10.46 12.32
N HIS A 110 -26.38 -11.29 11.39
CA HIS A 110 -27.74 -11.81 11.47
C HIS A 110 -27.68 -12.84 12.60
N VAL A 111 -28.03 -12.36 13.80
CA VAL A 111 -28.48 -13.23 14.90
C VAL A 111 -29.93 -13.58 14.64
#